data_AF-X0UMY5-F1
#
_entry.id   AF-X0UMY5-F1
#
_cell.length_a   1.000
_cell.length_b   1.000
_cell.length_c   1.000
_cell.angle_alpha   90.00
_cell.angle_beta   90.00
_cell.angle_gamma   90.00
#
_symmetry.space_group_name_H-M   'P 1'
#
loop_
_entity.id
_entity.type
_entity.pdbx_description
1 polymer ?
#
loop_
_entity_poly.entity_id
_entity_poly.type
_entity_poly.pdbx_seq_one_letter_code
_entity_poly.pdbx_strand_id
1 'polypeptide(L)'
;MQELLCKQFGVSAKFNDKVYYTHPLPEKIARATLAKIRTCKVGYRDKYIKGIAEKIVKEKVNLDKLRGIKDTKIIRERLMELPGVGPYTADLVLAIGFRRPTFHLDLFTREALYTFYFDGKKVSDKELIKFVDKRWGKWKHHVMLLLTTNTDTWAKKLGISFRLKSGAKSS
;
A
#
# COMPACT_ATOMS: atom_id res chain seq x y z
N MET A 1 4.87 -9.63 10.62
CA MET A 1 5.67 -8.39 10.79
C MET A 1 4.86 -7.29 11.45
N GLN A 2 3.75 -6.84 10.85
CA GLN A 2 2.93 -5.75 11.40
C GLN A 2 2.43 -6.03 12.82
N GLU A 3 1.90 -7.23 13.09
CA GLU A 3 1.50 -7.62 14.45
C GLU A 3 2.66 -7.57 15.47
N LEU A 4 3.89 -7.87 15.05
CA LEU A 4 5.07 -7.78 15.91
C LEU A 4 5.40 -6.32 16.22
N LEU A 5 5.28 -5.41 15.23
CA LEU A 5 5.41 -3.98 15.45
C LEU A 5 4.36 -3.46 16.43
N CYS A 6 3.10 -3.86 16.26
CA CYS A 6 2.02 -3.49 17.18
C CYS A 6 2.29 -4.03 18.59
N LYS A 7 2.66 -5.30 18.74
CA LYS A 7 2.99 -5.87 20.06
C LYS A 7 4.18 -5.17 20.72
N GLN A 8 5.21 -4.83 19.95
CA GLN A 8 6.46 -4.25 20.48
C GLN A 8 6.36 -2.75 20.79
N PHE A 9 5.60 -2.00 20.01
CA PHE A 9 5.59 -0.54 20.05
C PHE A 9 4.19 0.07 20.14
N GLY A 10 3.13 -0.71 20.05
CA GLY A 10 1.75 -0.26 20.24
C GLY A 10 1.41 0.03 21.71
N VAL A 11 0.17 0.41 21.96
CA VAL A 11 -0.44 0.49 23.29
C VAL A 11 -1.38 -0.70 23.43
N SER A 12 -1.34 -1.39 24.57
CA SER A 12 -2.23 -2.52 24.82
C SER A 12 -3.64 -2.05 25.18
N ALA A 13 -4.65 -2.73 24.67
CA ALA A 13 -6.06 -2.55 25.02
C ALA A 13 -6.71 -3.92 25.28
N LYS A 14 -7.57 -4.02 26.29
CA LYS A 14 -8.30 -5.26 26.61
C LYS A 14 -9.73 -5.16 26.10
N PHE A 15 -10.20 -6.19 25.39
CA PHE A 15 -11.58 -6.32 24.93
C PHE A 15 -11.97 -7.79 24.90
N ASN A 16 -13.10 -8.16 25.51
CA ASN A 16 -13.59 -9.55 25.64
C ASN A 16 -12.49 -10.55 26.05
N ASP A 17 -11.78 -10.24 27.14
CA ASP A 17 -10.68 -11.04 27.69
C ASP A 17 -9.48 -11.30 26.77
N LYS A 18 -9.40 -10.59 25.65
CA LYS A 18 -8.27 -10.59 24.74
C LYS A 18 -7.51 -9.28 24.82
N VAL A 19 -6.18 -9.38 24.71
CA VAL A 19 -5.29 -8.22 24.64
C VAL A 19 -4.95 -7.93 23.19
N TYR A 20 -5.23 -6.70 22.77
CA TYR A 20 -4.91 -6.15 21.46
C TYR A 20 -3.86 -5.06 21.61
N TYR A 21 -3.16 -4.78 20.52
CA TYR A 21 -2.16 -3.72 20.48
C TYR A 21 -2.45 -2.78 19.34
N THR A 22 -2.45 -1.48 19.61
CA THR A 22 -2.64 -0.45 18.58
C THR A 22 -1.50 -0.47 17.57
N HIS A 23 -1.72 0.14 16.40
CA HIS A 23 -0.61 0.50 15.53
C HIS A 23 0.35 1.44 16.30
N PRO A 24 1.67 1.29 16.14
CA PRO A 24 2.61 2.17 16.83
C PRO A 24 2.52 3.61 16.34
N LEU A 25 2.71 4.53 17.30
CA LEU A 25 2.88 5.96 17.02
C LEU A 25 4.28 6.25 16.47
N PRO A 26 4.45 7.23 15.56
CA PRO A 26 5.75 7.61 15.02
C PRO A 26 6.79 7.91 16.10
N GLU A 27 6.42 8.59 17.19
CA GLU A 27 7.32 8.97 18.30
C GLU A 27 7.94 7.75 18.98
N LYS A 28 7.17 6.66 19.13
CA LYS A 28 7.68 5.41 19.72
C LYS A 28 8.70 4.73 18.81
N ILE A 29 8.45 4.74 17.50
CA ILE A 29 9.38 4.15 16.51
C ILE A 29 10.63 5.02 16.37
N ALA A 30 10.49 6.34 16.32
CA ALA A 30 11.61 7.28 16.18
C ALA A 30 12.63 7.14 17.33
N ARG A 31 12.16 6.95 18.57
CA ARG A 31 13.03 6.73 19.74
C ARG A 31 13.62 5.33 19.83
N ALA A 32 13.08 4.35 19.09
CA ALA A 32 13.58 2.97 19.16
C ALA A 32 14.92 2.81 18.43
N THR A 33 15.76 1.90 18.91
CA THR A 33 16.99 1.51 18.20
C THR A 33 16.65 0.65 16.98
N LEU A 34 17.51 0.71 15.94
CA LEU A 34 17.35 -0.15 14.76
C LEU A 34 17.31 -1.64 15.13
N ALA A 35 18.17 -2.06 16.07
CA ALA A 35 18.19 -3.43 16.58
C ALA A 35 16.81 -3.86 17.12
N LYS A 36 16.16 -2.99 17.92
CA LYS A 36 14.83 -3.27 18.47
C LYS A 36 13.76 -3.37 17.38
N ILE A 37 13.80 -2.50 16.37
CA ILE A 37 12.87 -2.56 15.23
C ILE A 37 13.09 -3.86 14.43
N ARG A 38 14.35 -4.28 14.23
CA ARG A 38 14.71 -5.48 13.48
C ARG A 38 14.15 -6.77 14.10
N THR A 39 13.97 -6.81 15.44
CA THR A 39 13.31 -7.95 16.12
C THR A 39 11.89 -8.23 15.60
N CYS A 40 11.22 -7.24 15.00
CA CYS A 40 9.89 -7.38 14.40
C CYS A 40 9.89 -8.06 13.02
N LYS A 41 11.02 -8.67 12.62
CA LYS A 41 11.23 -9.40 11.37
C LYS A 41 11.02 -8.55 10.10
N VAL A 42 11.27 -7.24 10.16
CA VAL A 42 11.07 -6.31 9.04
C VAL A 42 12.19 -6.32 7.99
N GLY A 43 13.31 -7.00 8.29
CA GLY A 43 14.48 -7.07 7.42
C GLY A 43 15.14 -5.70 7.22
N TYR A 44 15.62 -5.42 6.01
CA TYR A 44 16.28 -4.17 5.64
C TYR A 44 15.37 -2.92 5.73
N ARG A 45 14.06 -3.12 5.89
CA ARG A 45 13.08 -2.03 6.00
C ARG A 45 13.12 -1.34 7.35
N ASP A 46 13.83 -1.88 8.34
CA ASP A 46 14.06 -1.25 9.64
C ASP A 46 14.56 0.19 9.53
N LYS A 47 15.52 0.45 8.63
CA LYS A 47 16.08 1.78 8.35
C LYS A 47 15.03 2.74 7.81
N TYR A 48 14.17 2.27 6.89
CA TYR A 48 13.11 3.10 6.31
C TYR A 48 12.00 3.37 7.32
N ILE A 49 11.56 2.34 8.08
CA ILE A 49 10.54 2.49 9.12
C ILE A 49 10.99 3.52 10.17
N LYS A 50 12.23 3.40 10.65
CA LYS A 50 12.80 4.37 11.61
C LYS A 50 12.93 5.75 10.98
N GLY A 51 13.52 5.86 9.78
CA GLY A 51 13.74 7.14 9.10
C GLY A 51 12.45 7.89 8.76
N ILE A 52 11.39 7.18 8.36
CA ILE A 52 10.06 7.77 8.15
C ILE A 52 9.52 8.32 9.49
N ALA A 53 9.59 7.52 10.55
CA ALA A 53 9.11 7.94 11.86
C ALA A 53 9.87 9.17 12.39
N GLU A 54 11.21 9.18 12.27
CA GLU A 54 12.06 10.30 12.65
C GLU A 54 11.74 11.56 11.84
N LYS A 55 11.56 11.43 10.51
CA LYS A 55 11.19 12.57 9.65
C LYS A 55 9.82 13.12 10.02
N ILE A 56 8.82 12.27 10.22
CA ILE A 56 7.47 12.69 10.65
C ILE A 56 7.53 13.47 11.95
N VAL A 57 8.26 12.97 12.95
CA VAL A 57 8.37 13.61 14.27
C VAL A 57 9.16 14.93 14.19
N LYS A 58 10.31 14.92 13.50
CA LYS A 58 11.20 16.09 13.37
C LYS A 58 10.53 17.24 12.62
N GLU A 59 9.92 16.95 11.48
CA GLU A 59 9.29 17.95 10.61
C GLU A 59 7.83 18.22 10.99
N LYS A 60 7.31 17.53 12.01
CA LYS A 60 5.91 17.59 12.45
C LYS A 60 4.95 17.37 11.26
N VAL A 61 5.27 16.38 10.42
CA VAL A 61 4.52 16.09 9.20
C VAL A 61 3.08 15.76 9.57
N ASN A 62 2.15 16.62 9.11
CA ASN A 62 0.74 16.44 9.35
C ASN A 62 0.08 15.80 8.11
N LEU A 63 -0.21 14.49 8.22
CA LEU A 63 -0.83 13.73 7.13
C LEU A 63 -2.24 14.22 6.77
N ASP A 64 -3.00 14.76 7.73
CA ASP A 64 -4.33 15.32 7.46
C ASP A 64 -4.25 16.63 6.65
N LYS A 65 -3.25 17.48 6.93
CA LYS A 65 -2.95 18.63 6.08
C LYS A 65 -2.57 18.21 4.67
N LEU A 66 -1.76 17.15 4.52
CA LEU A 66 -1.46 16.60 3.19
C LEU A 66 -2.71 16.10 2.49
N ARG A 67 -3.61 15.42 3.21
CA ARG A 67 -4.89 14.95 2.67
C ARG A 67 -5.77 16.08 2.15
N GLY A 68 -5.67 17.29 2.71
CA GLY A 68 -6.41 18.48 2.28
C GLY A 68 -5.94 19.12 0.96
N ILE A 69 -4.74 18.78 0.45
CA ILE A 69 -4.21 19.35 -0.79
C ILE A 69 -5.03 18.84 -1.99
N LYS A 70 -5.51 19.72 -2.86
CA LYS A 70 -6.34 19.29 -4.02
C LYS A 70 -5.51 18.52 -5.05
N ASP A 71 -4.32 18.99 -5.36
CA ASP A 71 -3.43 18.38 -6.35
C ASP A 71 -2.77 17.09 -5.82
N THR A 72 -3.09 15.97 -6.46
CA THR A 72 -2.55 14.65 -6.11
C THR A 72 -1.06 14.54 -6.42
N LYS A 73 -0.54 15.27 -7.42
CA LYS A 73 0.88 15.26 -7.77
C LYS A 73 1.74 15.82 -6.64
N ILE A 74 1.32 16.94 -6.04
CA ILE A 74 2.01 17.55 -4.91
C ILE A 74 2.06 16.59 -3.71
N ILE A 75 0.95 15.90 -3.41
CA ILE A 75 0.94 14.92 -2.32
C ILE A 75 1.90 13.76 -2.63
N ARG A 76 1.91 13.26 -3.88
CA ARG A 76 2.82 12.20 -4.31
C ARG A 76 4.28 12.59 -4.10
N GLU A 77 4.67 13.78 -4.56
CA GLU A 77 6.03 14.30 -4.43
C GLU A 77 6.43 14.37 -2.95
N ARG A 78 5.58 14.93 -2.08
CA ARG A 78 5.84 14.98 -0.63
C ARG A 78 5.95 13.60 0.03
N LEU A 79 5.13 12.63 -0.40
CA LEU A 79 5.25 11.26 0.10
C LEU A 79 6.57 10.62 -0.34
N MET A 80 7.04 10.91 -1.56
CA MET A 80 8.30 10.39 -2.10
C MET A 80 9.55 10.99 -1.45
N GLU A 81 9.42 12.11 -0.74
CA GLU A 81 10.50 12.65 0.11
C GLU A 81 10.74 11.81 1.38
N LEU A 82 9.84 10.86 1.69
CA LEU A 82 10.00 9.96 2.82
C LEU A 82 10.97 8.81 2.49
N PRO A 83 11.88 8.42 3.41
CA PRO A 83 12.86 7.38 3.14
C PRO A 83 12.24 6.05 2.71
N GLY A 84 12.64 5.54 1.55
CA GLY A 84 12.15 4.26 1.03
C GLY A 84 10.76 4.30 0.39
N VAL A 85 10.16 5.49 0.23
CA VAL A 85 8.89 5.68 -0.47
C VAL A 85 9.15 6.07 -1.93
N GLY A 86 9.01 5.09 -2.83
CA GLY A 86 9.03 5.34 -4.28
C GLY A 86 7.64 5.60 -4.86
N PRO A 87 7.53 5.81 -6.20
CA PRO A 87 6.25 6.08 -6.87
C PRO A 87 5.17 5.06 -6.56
N TYR A 88 5.53 3.77 -6.58
CA TYR A 88 4.63 2.67 -6.24
C TYR A 88 4.01 2.82 -4.85
N THR A 89 4.84 3.01 -3.82
CA THR A 89 4.38 3.12 -2.43
C THR A 89 3.59 4.41 -2.22
N ALA A 90 4.01 5.51 -2.85
CA ALA A 90 3.28 6.76 -2.80
C ALA A 90 1.87 6.62 -3.40
N ASP A 91 1.74 6.00 -4.58
CA ASP A 91 0.44 5.77 -5.20
C ASP A 91 -0.46 4.82 -4.40
N LEU A 92 0.12 3.84 -3.70
CA LEU A 92 -0.59 2.96 -2.78
C LEU A 92 -1.17 3.74 -1.58
N VAL A 93 -0.36 4.61 -0.96
CA VAL A 93 -0.81 5.49 0.14
C VAL A 93 -1.88 6.47 -0.34
N LEU A 94 -1.71 7.04 -1.54
CA LEU A 94 -2.69 7.94 -2.14
C LEU A 94 -4.03 7.24 -2.40
N ALA A 95 -4.00 6.04 -2.95
CA ALA A 95 -5.19 5.28 -3.31
C ALA A 95 -5.96 4.81 -2.06
N ILE A 96 -5.26 4.16 -1.13
CA ILE A 96 -5.90 3.49 0.03
C ILE A 96 -6.06 4.47 1.20
N GLY A 97 -4.99 5.18 1.57
CA GLY A 97 -4.97 6.04 2.75
C GLY A 97 -5.66 7.39 2.54
N PHE A 98 -5.53 7.96 1.34
CA PHE A 98 -6.03 9.30 1.02
C PHE A 98 -7.23 9.27 0.06
N ARG A 99 -7.65 8.09 -0.40
CA ARG A 99 -8.80 7.88 -1.31
C ARG A 99 -8.73 8.73 -2.57
N ARG A 100 -7.52 8.93 -3.10
CA ARG A 100 -7.28 9.63 -4.36
C ARG A 100 -7.48 8.67 -5.54
N PRO A 101 -7.87 9.18 -6.73
CA PRO A 101 -8.04 8.36 -7.93
C PRO A 101 -6.69 7.98 -8.55
N THR A 102 -5.86 7.29 -7.78
CA THR A 102 -4.56 6.72 -8.17
C THR A 102 -4.64 5.20 -8.11
N PHE A 103 -3.65 4.54 -8.68
CA PHE A 103 -3.47 3.09 -8.55
C PHE A 103 -1.97 2.79 -8.65
N HIS A 104 -1.58 1.59 -8.25
CA HIS A 104 -0.20 1.12 -8.34
C HIS A 104 -0.12 -0.04 -9.32
N LEU A 105 1.05 -0.18 -9.97
CA LEU A 105 1.37 -1.33 -10.80
C LEU A 105 2.37 -2.25 -10.08
N ASP A 106 1.94 -3.44 -9.69
CA ASP A 106 2.78 -4.56 -9.28
C ASP A 106 2.70 -5.72 -10.29
N LEU A 107 3.32 -6.85 -9.96
CA LEU A 107 3.29 -8.05 -10.78
C LEU A 107 1.85 -8.56 -10.98
N PHE A 108 1.01 -8.48 -9.95
CA PHE A 108 -0.33 -9.01 -9.94
C PHE A 108 -1.29 -8.15 -10.75
N THR A 109 -1.27 -6.84 -10.55
CA THR A 109 -2.08 -5.89 -11.31
C THR A 109 -1.73 -5.92 -12.80
N ARG A 110 -0.44 -6.04 -13.13
CA ARG A 110 0.01 -6.22 -14.52
C ARG A 110 -0.56 -7.50 -15.11
N GLU A 111 -0.48 -8.60 -14.37
CA GLU A 111 -1.04 -9.87 -14.83
C GLU A 111 -2.54 -9.80 -15.06
N ALA A 112 -3.29 -9.23 -14.10
CA ALA A 112 -4.74 -9.05 -14.26
C ALA A 112 -5.06 -8.22 -15.51
N LEU A 113 -4.33 -7.12 -15.74
CA LEU A 113 -4.54 -6.32 -16.94
C LEU A 113 -4.21 -7.10 -18.21
N TYR A 114 -3.07 -7.79 -18.26
CA TYR A 114 -2.68 -8.60 -19.41
C TYR A 114 -3.72 -9.67 -19.72
N THR A 115 -4.12 -10.46 -18.73
CA THR A 115 -5.06 -11.58 -18.91
C THR A 115 -6.44 -11.11 -19.35
N PHE A 116 -6.99 -10.07 -18.73
CA PHE A 116 -8.41 -9.72 -18.92
C PHE A 116 -8.66 -8.61 -19.94
N TYR A 117 -7.63 -7.84 -20.32
CA TYR A 117 -7.80 -6.66 -21.17
C TYR A 117 -6.83 -6.55 -22.35
N PHE A 118 -5.81 -7.42 -22.41
CA PHE A 118 -4.81 -7.42 -23.49
C PHE A 118 -4.56 -8.82 -24.07
N ASP A 119 -5.51 -9.76 -23.92
CA ASP A 119 -5.42 -11.13 -24.46
C ASP A 119 -4.12 -11.86 -24.07
N GLY A 120 -3.64 -11.63 -22.85
CA GLY A 120 -2.40 -12.17 -22.31
C GLY A 120 -1.11 -11.49 -22.83
N LYS A 121 -1.20 -10.50 -23.72
CA LYS A 121 -0.04 -9.77 -24.25
C LYS A 121 0.54 -8.85 -23.19
N LYS A 122 1.86 -8.95 -23.00
CA LYS A 122 2.61 -8.04 -22.15
C LYS A 122 2.86 -6.74 -22.91
N VAL A 123 2.34 -5.63 -22.37
CA VAL A 123 2.56 -4.28 -22.89
C VAL A 123 3.34 -3.44 -21.88
N SER A 124 3.76 -2.25 -22.28
CA SER A 124 4.52 -1.36 -21.38
C SER A 124 3.67 -0.82 -20.22
N ASP A 125 4.30 -0.51 -19.09
CA ASP A 125 3.63 0.13 -17.95
C ASP A 125 2.95 1.45 -18.35
N LYS A 126 3.55 2.21 -19.26
CA LYS A 126 2.99 3.45 -19.80
C LYS A 126 1.66 3.20 -20.53
N GLU A 127 1.58 2.11 -21.27
CA GLU A 127 0.37 1.71 -21.99
C GLU A 127 -0.71 1.23 -21.04
N LEU A 128 -0.34 0.43 -20.03
CA LEU A 128 -1.26 0.02 -18.97
C LEU A 128 -1.85 1.23 -18.22
N ILE A 129 -1.01 2.19 -17.84
CA ILE A 129 -1.44 3.42 -17.17
C ILE A 129 -2.40 4.21 -18.06
N LYS A 130 -2.05 4.42 -19.32
CA LYS A 130 -2.90 5.14 -20.27
C LYS A 130 -4.25 4.43 -20.45
N PHE A 131 -4.26 3.10 -20.53
CA PHE A 131 -5.47 2.31 -20.63
C PHE A 131 -6.36 2.47 -19.38
N VAL A 132 -5.79 2.25 -18.20
CA VAL A 132 -6.49 2.35 -16.90
C VAL A 132 -7.08 3.75 -16.70
N ASP A 133 -6.28 4.78 -16.98
CA ASP A 133 -6.71 6.17 -16.86
C ASP A 133 -7.87 6.50 -17.81
N LYS A 134 -7.77 6.08 -19.07
CA LYS A 134 -8.82 6.32 -20.08
C LYS A 134 -10.09 5.51 -19.78
N ARG A 135 -9.95 4.25 -19.35
CA ARG A 135 -11.07 3.30 -19.21
C ARG A 135 -11.87 3.53 -17.94
N TRP A 136 -11.19 3.81 -16.83
CA TRP A 136 -11.83 3.87 -15.50
C TRP A 136 -11.73 5.23 -14.83
N GLY A 137 -10.81 6.12 -15.26
CA GLY A 137 -10.69 7.47 -14.74
C GLY A 137 -10.67 7.49 -13.20
N LYS A 138 -11.60 8.22 -12.58
CA LYS A 138 -11.69 8.33 -11.12
C LYS A 138 -11.94 7.00 -10.38
N TRP A 139 -12.47 5.99 -11.07
CA TRP A 139 -12.83 4.69 -10.51
C TRP A 139 -11.69 3.67 -10.57
N LYS A 140 -10.54 4.02 -11.16
CA LYS A 140 -9.41 3.10 -11.38
C LYS A 140 -9.02 2.31 -10.13
N HIS A 141 -8.96 2.95 -8.97
CA HIS A 141 -8.61 2.26 -7.72
C HIS A 141 -9.62 1.16 -7.36
N HIS A 142 -10.91 1.46 -7.45
CA HIS A 142 -11.98 0.53 -7.10
C HIS A 142 -12.00 -0.67 -8.06
N VAL A 143 -11.83 -0.41 -9.36
CA VAL A 143 -11.75 -1.49 -10.35
C VAL A 143 -10.52 -2.35 -10.10
N MET A 144 -9.36 -1.75 -9.82
CA MET A 144 -8.16 -2.51 -9.48
C MET A 144 -8.34 -3.35 -8.21
N LEU A 145 -8.99 -2.82 -7.17
CA LEU A 145 -9.29 -3.57 -5.96
C LEU A 145 -10.17 -4.80 -6.25
N LEU A 146 -11.20 -4.66 -7.08
CA LEU A 146 -12.06 -5.77 -7.49
C LEU A 146 -11.30 -6.79 -8.35
N LEU A 147 -10.50 -6.31 -9.31
CA LEU A 147 -9.70 -7.17 -10.18
C LEU A 147 -8.66 -7.97 -9.42
N THR A 148 -8.15 -7.46 -8.29
CA THR A 148 -7.15 -8.15 -7.49
C THR A 148 -7.70 -8.95 -6.32
N THR A 149 -9.00 -8.87 -6.02
CA THR A 149 -9.64 -9.64 -4.95
C THR A 149 -10.15 -10.97 -5.48
N ASN A 150 -9.70 -12.09 -4.90
CA ASN A 150 -10.09 -13.46 -5.30
C ASN A 150 -9.96 -13.77 -6.81
N THR A 151 -9.01 -13.13 -7.51
CA THR A 151 -8.87 -13.20 -8.98
C THR A 151 -8.83 -14.62 -9.51
N ASP A 152 -8.02 -15.49 -8.91
CA ASP A 152 -7.91 -16.90 -9.29
C ASP A 152 -9.23 -17.66 -9.15
N THR A 153 -10.05 -17.30 -8.17
CA THR A 153 -11.35 -17.95 -7.91
C THR A 153 -12.38 -17.56 -8.96
N TRP A 154 -12.54 -16.26 -9.25
CA TRP A 154 -13.54 -15.84 -10.23
C TRP A 154 -13.07 -16.04 -11.67
N ALA A 155 -11.76 -15.95 -11.96
CA ALA A 155 -11.22 -16.26 -13.28
C ALA A 155 -11.50 -17.71 -13.67
N LYS A 156 -11.31 -18.65 -12.74
CA LYS A 156 -11.66 -20.06 -12.93
C LYS A 156 -13.14 -20.26 -13.26
N LYS A 157 -14.05 -19.53 -12.61
CA LYS A 157 -15.49 -19.58 -12.90
C LYS A 157 -15.84 -19.08 -14.30
N LEU A 158 -15.02 -18.21 -14.87
CA LEU A 158 -15.15 -17.71 -16.24
C LEU A 158 -14.45 -18.61 -17.28
N GLY A 159 -13.84 -19.73 -16.87
CA GLY A 159 -13.04 -20.58 -17.76
C GLY A 159 -11.71 -19.94 -18.20
N ILE A 160 -11.27 -18.87 -17.52
CA ILE A 160 -10.04 -18.15 -17.84
C ILE A 160 -8.92 -18.66 -16.92
N SER A 161 -7.81 -19.08 -17.52
CA SER A 161 -6.60 -19.45 -16.77
C SER A 161 -5.89 -18.20 -16.25
N PHE A 162 -5.70 -18.12 -14.94
CA PHE A 162 -4.97 -17.02 -14.27
C PHE A 162 -3.84 -17.59 -13.42
N ARG A 163 -2.60 -17.16 -13.69
CA ARG A 163 -1.40 -17.84 -13.17
C ARG A 163 -1.04 -17.50 -11.72
N LEU A 164 -1.54 -16.39 -11.18
CA LEU A 164 -1.21 -15.92 -9.83
C LEU A 164 -2.34 -16.23 -8.86
N LYS A 165 -2.02 -16.47 -7.59
CA LYS A 165 -3.03 -16.58 -6.53
C LYS A 165 -3.19 -15.24 -5.83
N SER A 166 -4.43 -14.78 -5.67
CA SER A 166 -4.66 -13.53 -4.94
C SER A 166 -4.32 -13.71 -3.46
N GLY A 167 -3.53 -12.77 -2.92
CA GLY A 167 -3.32 -12.63 -1.49
C GLY A 167 -4.48 -11.92 -0.79
N ALA A 168 -5.28 -11.16 -1.54
CA ALA A 168 -6.46 -10.46 -1.04
C ALA A 168 -7.67 -11.38 -1.19
N LYS A 169 -7.97 -12.13 -0.12
CA LYS A 169 -9.19 -12.94 -0.06
C LYS A 169 -10.36 -12.08 0.38
N SER A 170 -11.56 -12.30 -0.18
CA SER A 170 -12.78 -11.73 0.41
C SER A 170 -12.89 -12.23 1.85
N SER A 171 -13.03 -11.29 2.79
CA SER A 171 -13.42 -11.54 4.17
C SER A 171 -14.78 -12.23 4.26
#